data_AF-A0A7U9MZV4-F1
#
_entry.id   AF-A0A7U9MZV4-F1
#
_cell.length_a   1.000
_cell.length_b   1.000
_cell.length_c   1.000
_cell.angle_alpha   90.00
_cell.angle_beta   90.00
_cell.angle_gamma   90.00
#
_symmetry.space_group_name_H-M   'P 1'
#
loop_
_entity.id
_entity.type
_entity.pdbx_description
1 polymer ?
#
loop_
_entity_poly.entity_id
_entity_poly.type
_entity_poly.pdbx_seq_one_letter_code
_entity_poly.pdbx_strand_id
1 'polypeptide(L)' 'MKVKQGYIVKIADIGTPGTVVRVGENGRAAVVEFDFPEGRVESTLPVSIISSIISRGKTYVPA' A
#
# COMPACT_ATOMS: atom_id res chain seq x y z
N MET A 1 7.31 -4.86 9.93
CA MET A 1 7.08 -5.34 8.54
C MET A 1 7.65 -4.32 7.57
N LYS A 2 8.26 -4.73 6.45
CA LYS A 2 8.81 -3.80 5.44
C LYS A 2 7.92 -3.85 4.19
N VAL A 3 7.42 -2.69 3.76
CA VAL A 3 6.64 -2.54 2.52
C VAL A 3 7.46 -1.85 1.44
N LYS A 4 7.12 -2.10 0.18
CA LYS A 4 7.74 -1.46 -0.98
C LYS A 4 6.65 -0.99 -1.93
N GLN A 5 7.02 -0.07 -2.80
CA GLN A 5 6.19 0.31 -3.94
C GLN A 5 5.77 -0.94 -4.75
N GLY A 6 4.51 -0.97 -5.17
CA GLY A 6 3.89 -2.07 -5.90
C GLY A 6 3.29 -3.18 -5.01
N TYR A 7 3.45 -3.11 -3.69
CA TYR A 7 2.86 -4.12 -2.80
C TYR A 7 1.36 -3.88 -2.65
N ILE A 8 0.57 -4.95 -2.65
CA ILE A 8 -0.83 -4.94 -2.27
C ILE A 8 -0.92 -5.32 -0.80
N VAL A 9 -1.48 -4.43 0.00
CA VAL A 9 -1.49 -4.51 1.47
C VAL A 9 -2.91 -4.46 2.01
N LYS A 10 -3.14 -5.16 3.13
CA LYS A 10 -4.36 -5.04 3.92
C LYS A 10 -4.11 -4.07 5.07
N ILE A 11 -5.00 -3.11 5.25
CA ILE A 11 -5.00 -2.20 6.41
C ILE A 11 -5.97 -2.75 7.45
N ALA A 12 -5.59 -2.73 8.72
CA ALA A 12 -6.37 -3.36 9.81
C ALA A 12 -7.84 -2.87 9.86
N ASP A 13 -8.06 -1.57 9.67
CA ASP A 13 -9.36 -0.92 9.94
C ASP A 13 -10.16 -0.53 8.68
N ILE A 14 -9.56 -0.57 7.48
CA ILE A 14 -10.21 -0.09 6.24
C ILE A 14 -11.03 -1.20 5.55
N GLY A 15 -10.69 -2.47 5.78
CA GLY A 15 -11.36 -3.61 5.15
C GLY A 15 -11.03 -3.82 3.67
N THR A 16 -10.74 -2.74 2.93
CA THR A 16 -10.33 -2.75 1.52
C THR A 16 -8.81 -2.85 1.37
N PRO A 17 -8.30 -3.75 0.51
CA PRO A 17 -6.89 -3.77 0.13
C PRO A 17 -6.45 -2.47 -0.57
N GLY A 18 -5.21 -2.06 -0.34
CA GLY A 18 -4.62 -0.91 -1.02
C GLY A 18 -3.29 -1.26 -1.70
N THR A 19 -2.93 -0.49 -2.72
CA THR A 19 -1.66 -0.60 -3.46
C THR A 19 -0.68 0.45 -2.97
N VAL A 20 0.50 0.03 -2.52
CA VAL A 20 1.56 0.96 -2.11
C VAL A 20 2.14 1.64 -3.35
N VAL A 21 1.88 2.92 -3.53
CA VAL A 21 2.39 3.71 -4.67
C VAL A 21 3.68 4.44 -4.32
N ARG A 22 3.94 4.72 -3.04
CA ARG A 22 5.19 5.33 -2.57
C ARG A 22 5.48 4.91 -1.13
N VAL A 23 6.76 4.81 -0.77
CA VAL A 23 7.21 4.64 0.62
C VAL A 23 8.02 5.87 1.00
N GLY A 24 7.75 6.46 2.16
CA GLY A 24 8.50 7.61 2.66
C GLY A 24 9.96 7.23 2.98
N GLU A 25 10.86 8.21 2.99
CA GLU A 25 12.32 8.00 3.12
C GLU A 25 12.72 7.12 4.31
N ASN A 26 12.00 7.26 5.43
CA ASN A 26 12.29 6.51 6.66
C ASN A 26 11.60 5.14 6.73
N GLY A 27 10.82 4.75 5.72
CA GLY A 27 10.07 3.49 5.68
C GLY A 27 8.95 3.38 6.72
N ARG A 28 8.64 4.45 7.45
CA ARG A 28 7.62 4.49 8.52
C ARG A 28 6.22 4.81 8.01
N ALA A 29 6.13 5.46 6.85
CA ALA A 29 4.87 5.80 6.19
C ALA A 29 4.90 5.36 4.73
N ALA A 30 3.74 5.04 4.19
CA ALA A 30 3.55 4.69 2.81
C ALA A 30 2.33 5.45 2.27
N VAL A 31 2.43 5.90 1.02
CA VAL A 31 1.26 6.34 0.26
C VAL A 31 0.63 5.09 -0.35
N VAL A 32 -0.64 4.90 -0.04
CA VAL A 32 -1.42 3.74 -0.46
C VAL A 32 -2.60 4.27 -1.28
N GLU A 33 -2.74 3.75 -2.49
CA GLU A 33 -3.89 3.96 -3.35
C GLU A 33 -4.95 2.89 -3.05
N PHE A 34 -6.18 3.30 -2.83
CA PHE A 34 -7.34 2.45 -2.69
C PHE A 34 -8.24 2.63 -3.91
N ASP A 35 -8.75 1.52 -4.43
CA ASP A 35 -9.69 1.51 -5.54
C ASP A 35 -11.09 1.23 -4.98
N PHE A 36 -11.89 2.28 -4.82
CA PHE A 36 -13.28 2.19 -4.36
C PHE A 36 -14.23 2.37 -5.56
N PRO A 37 -15.48 1.89 -5.47
CA PRO A 37 -16.49 2.13 -6.50
C PRO A 37 -16.68 3.62 -6.88
N GLU A 38 -16.47 4.52 -5.92
CA GLU A 38 -16.57 5.97 -6.07
C GLU A 38 -15.33 6.60 -6.74
N GLY A 39 -14.24 5.84 -6.86
CA GLY A 39 -12.99 6.26 -7.48
C GLY A 39 -11.75 5.87 -6.67
N ARG A 40 -10.59 6.27 -7.20
CA ARG A 40 -9.30 6.03 -6.57
C ARG A 40 -8.97 7.09 -5.54
N VAL A 41 -8.53 6.66 -4.37
CA VAL A 41 -8.15 7.54 -3.25
C VAL A 41 -6.73 7.21 -2.82
N GLU A 42 -5.85 8.20 -2.83
CA GLU A 42 -4.51 8.08 -2.26
C GLU A 42 -4.51 8.58 -0.81
N SER A 43 -3.90 7.80 0.09
CA SER A 43 -3.77 8.18 1.49
C SER A 43 -2.37 7.86 2.01
N THR A 44 -1.82 8.77 2.82
CA THR A 44 -0.54 8.53 3.51
C THR A 44 -0.82 7.88 4.85
N LEU A 45 -0.34 6.65 5.01
CA LEU A 45 -0.62 5.82 6.16
C LEU A 45 0.68 5.35 6.82
N PRO A 46 0.72 5.24 8.16
CA PRO A 46 1.85 4.65 8.84
C PRO A 46 1.92 3.14 8.53
N VAL A 47 3.13 2.61 8.32
CA VAL A 47 3.31 1.19 7.99
C VAL A 47 2.86 0.28 9.13
N SER A 48 2.77 0.80 10.37
CA SER A 48 2.32 0.06 11.55
C SER A 48 0.85 -0.36 11.50
N ILE A 49 -0.02 0.31 10.73
CA ILE A 49 -1.44 -0.07 10.61
C ILE A 49 -1.69 -1.10 9.49
N ILE A 50 -0.64 -1.44 8.75
CA ILE A 50 -0.70 -2.48 7.73
C ILE A 50 -0.73 -3.83 8.43
N SER A 51 -1.86 -4.52 8.35
CA SER A 51 -2.07 -5.80 9.02
C SER A 51 -1.38 -6.95 8.30
N SER A 52 -1.36 -6.92 6.96
CA SER A 52 -0.69 -7.95 6.16
C SER A 52 -0.32 -7.47 4.75
N ILE A 53 0.63 -8.16 4.13
CA ILE A 53 0.95 -8.02 2.70
C ILE A 53 0.19 -9.13 1.97
N ILE A 54 -0.79 -8.75 1.15
CA ILE A 54 -1.58 -9.69 0.35
C ILE A 54 -0.77 -10.15 -0.87
N SER A 55 -0.08 -9.22 -1.52
CA SER A 55 0.80 -9.51 -2.65
C SER A 55 2.00 -8.57 -2.62
N ARG A 56 3.17 -9.07 -3.00
CA ARG A 56 4.38 -8.25 -3.14
C ARG A 56 4.48 -7.59 -4.53
N GLY A 57 3.39 -7.61 -5.30
CA GLY A 57 3.37 -7.22 -6.70
C GLY A 57 4.13 -8.21 -7.58
N LYS A 58 3.86 -8.19 -8.90
CA LYS A 58 4.88 -8.69 -9.85
C LYS A 58 6.08 -7.76 -9.69
N THR A 59 7.29 -8.31 -9.60
CA THR A 59 8.54 -7.58 -9.81
C THR A 59 8.28 -6.53 -10.89
N TYR A 60 8.41 -5.25 -10.55
CA TYR A 60 8.30 -4.17 -11.53
C TYR A 60 9.38 -4.45 -12.60
N VAL A 61 8.97 -5.03 -13.73
CA VAL A 61 9.80 -5.13 -14.92
C VAL A 61 9.45 -3.89 -15.71
N PRO A 62 10.31 -2.85 -15.75
CA PRO A 62 10.08 -1.71 -16.61
C PRO A 62 10.00 -2.21 -18.07
N ALA A 63 9.00 -1.73 -18.80
CA ALA A 63 8.91 -1.86 -20.25
C ALA A 63 9.97 -0.98 -20.94
#